data_AF-A0A4Q3S476-F1
#
_entry.id   AF-A0A4Q3S476-F1
#
_cell.length_a   1.000
_cell.length_b   1.000
_cell.length_c   1.000
_cell.angle_alpha   90.00
_cell.angle_beta   90.00
_cell.angle_gamma   90.00
#
_symmetry.space_group_name_H-M   'P 1'
#
loop_
_entity.id
_entity.type
_entity.pdbx_description
1 polymer ?
#
loop_
_entity_poly.entity_id
_entity_poly.type
_entity_poly.pdbx_seq_one_letter_code
_entity_poly.pdbx_strand_id
1 'polypeptide(L)'
;MSTPESYNTIGQASTAEFKDRGSKFIAHAYPISAVDEFKRYIDEVKKLHPKASHHCFAYRIGADKNIFRVSDDGEPSGTAGKPILGQIDSKGLTNTLVVVSRYFGGSLLGVPGLINAYKMAASMALQVTPVVRKDIEMEYRLHFDYTRINEVMRVIKQRGSRVVSQEMQLFPSNWFTGFKNTKLQLIVHQQGIANKMPMYKLSPAGMKLADGVTLKMINRVDNPNYVFLDLVIDKNAKPGVRTFTFGPVQIKYELKAKHTDNGKTRVLGVKSEDFIYLLMPDRFSNGDLSNDIIKGYRDETIDRSNKFSRHGGDFKGVENHLDYLNQLGVTAIWMTPVIENNTSLMREWGNSVAGYHGYWFTDHYQVDKRFGGNDGYLALSNAAHKKGIKLVQDAVYN
;
A
#
# COMPACT_ATOMS: atom_id res chain seq x y z
N MET A 1 16.21 -2.29 28.62
CA MET A 1 14.88 -2.80 29.06
C MET A 1 14.20 -3.37 27.84
N SER A 2 13.70 -4.62 27.90
CA SER A 2 12.95 -5.19 26.78
C SER A 2 11.70 -4.36 26.53
N THR A 3 11.41 -4.07 25.26
CA THR A 3 10.14 -3.46 24.87
C THR A 3 9.03 -4.43 25.27
N PRO A 4 7.98 -3.98 26.00
CA PRO A 4 6.91 -4.88 26.40
C PRO A 4 6.26 -5.52 25.17
N GLU A 5 6.05 -6.84 25.16
CA GLU A 5 5.43 -7.54 24.01
C GLU A 5 3.91 -7.35 23.95
N SER A 6 3.31 -6.93 25.05
CA SER A 6 1.86 -6.69 25.16
C SER A 6 1.56 -5.68 26.25
N TYR A 7 0.35 -5.11 26.22
CA TYR A 7 -0.18 -4.23 27.24
C TYR A 7 -1.62 -4.61 27.60
N ASN A 8 -2.04 -4.23 28.81
CA ASN A 8 -3.42 -4.40 29.26
C ASN A 8 -4.19 -3.10 29.07
N THR A 9 -5.40 -3.20 28.55
CA THR A 9 -6.34 -2.09 28.39
C THR A 9 -7.74 -2.56 28.75
N ILE A 10 -8.73 -1.67 28.68
CA ILE A 10 -10.15 -2.05 28.81
C ILE A 10 -10.77 -2.23 27.43
N GLY A 11 -11.63 -3.24 27.28
CA GLY A 11 -12.25 -3.56 25.98
C GLY A 11 -13.50 -2.73 25.66
N GLN A 12 -14.11 -2.12 26.68
CA GLN A 12 -15.39 -1.43 26.59
C GLN A 12 -15.50 -0.35 27.67
N ALA A 13 -16.46 0.56 27.49
CA ALA A 13 -16.78 1.55 28.51
C ALA A 13 -17.53 0.92 29.70
N SER A 14 -17.43 1.55 30.86
CA SER A 14 -18.17 1.12 32.06
C SER A 14 -18.49 2.28 32.98
N THR A 15 -19.44 2.06 33.89
CA THR A 15 -19.84 3.03 34.91
C THR A 15 -20.00 2.36 36.27
N ALA A 16 -19.67 3.08 37.34
CA ALA A 16 -19.96 2.68 38.70
C ALA A 16 -20.29 3.89 39.59
N GLU A 17 -21.09 3.66 40.63
CA GLU A 17 -21.47 4.68 41.61
C GLU A 17 -20.93 4.31 43.00
N PHE A 18 -20.35 5.30 43.69
CA PHE A 18 -19.90 5.21 45.07
C PHE A 18 -20.54 6.34 45.90
N LYS A 19 -20.92 6.05 47.15
CA LYS A 19 -21.51 7.03 48.09
C LYS A 19 -20.73 7.06 49.39
N ASP A 20 -20.45 8.26 49.90
CA ASP A 20 -19.85 8.50 51.22
C ASP A 20 -20.45 9.78 51.81
N ARG A 21 -20.95 9.69 53.06
CA ARG A 21 -21.51 10.82 53.84
C ARG A 21 -22.39 11.76 53.00
N GLY A 22 -23.37 11.18 52.32
CA GLY A 22 -24.35 11.87 51.47
C GLY A 22 -23.82 12.32 50.09
N SER A 23 -22.51 12.36 49.88
CA SER A 23 -21.90 12.68 48.58
C SER A 23 -21.95 11.46 47.66
N LYS A 24 -22.08 11.72 46.35
CA LYS A 24 -22.20 10.68 45.32
C LYS A 24 -21.15 10.87 44.24
N PHE A 25 -20.46 9.80 43.86
CA PHE A 25 -19.37 9.78 42.90
C PHE A 25 -19.71 8.79 41.80
N ILE A 26 -19.86 9.27 40.57
CA ILE A 26 -20.15 8.42 39.40
C ILE A 26 -18.90 8.38 38.54
N ALA A 27 -18.27 7.21 38.46
CA ALA A 27 -17.07 6.97 37.68
C ALA A 27 -17.43 6.33 36.34
N HIS A 28 -16.94 6.91 35.25
CA HIS A 28 -16.99 6.35 33.90
C HIS A 28 -15.58 5.97 33.45
N ALA A 29 -15.38 4.76 32.95
CA ALA A 29 -14.14 4.33 32.33
C ALA A 29 -14.33 4.16 30.82
N TYR A 30 -13.37 4.61 30.01
CA TYR A 30 -13.41 4.54 28.56
C TYR A 30 -12.10 4.02 27.96
N PRO A 31 -12.14 3.14 26.96
CA PRO A 31 -10.98 2.84 26.14
C PRO A 31 -10.63 4.05 25.28
N ILE A 32 -9.37 4.46 25.29
CA ILE A 32 -8.86 5.56 24.45
C ILE A 32 -7.52 5.20 23.82
N SER A 33 -7.33 5.49 22.54
CA SER A 33 -6.06 5.24 21.84
C SER A 33 -5.25 6.51 21.55
N ALA A 34 -5.88 7.68 21.61
CA ALA A 34 -5.25 8.97 21.38
C ALA A 34 -5.78 10.06 22.32
N VAL A 35 -4.96 11.12 22.52
CA VAL A 35 -5.31 12.28 23.35
C VAL A 35 -6.54 13.02 22.83
N ASP A 36 -6.78 13.03 21.52
CA ASP A 36 -7.93 13.72 20.94
C ASP A 36 -9.28 13.07 21.30
N GLU A 37 -9.29 11.76 21.58
CA GLU A 37 -10.50 11.05 22.00
C GLU A 37 -10.97 11.48 23.40
N PHE A 38 -10.04 11.90 24.27
CA PHE A 38 -10.37 12.34 25.63
C PHE A 38 -11.35 13.51 25.63
N LYS A 39 -11.16 14.51 24.74
CA LYS A 39 -12.03 15.70 24.67
C LYS A 39 -13.49 15.31 24.42
N ARG A 40 -13.72 14.33 23.55
CA ARG A 40 -15.07 13.83 23.27
C ARG A 40 -15.73 13.22 24.51
N TYR A 41 -15.00 12.35 25.22
CA TYR A 41 -15.55 11.65 26.37
C TYR A 41 -15.77 12.54 27.60
N ILE A 42 -14.87 13.51 27.85
CA ILE A 42 -15.09 14.44 28.97
C ILE A 42 -16.31 15.34 28.72
N ASP A 43 -16.54 15.77 27.48
CA ASP A 43 -17.72 16.56 27.12
C ASP A 43 -19.01 15.72 27.21
N GLU A 44 -18.95 14.45 26.84
CA GLU A 44 -20.05 13.50 26.99
C GLU A 44 -20.43 13.33 28.48
N VAL A 45 -19.45 13.08 29.36
CA VAL A 45 -19.68 12.92 30.81
C VAL A 45 -20.24 14.21 31.43
N LYS A 46 -19.74 15.38 31.03
CA LYS A 46 -20.27 16.69 31.47
C LYS A 46 -21.74 16.88 31.09
N LYS A 47 -22.12 16.45 29.88
CA LYS A 47 -23.52 16.47 29.42
C LYS A 47 -24.41 15.47 30.16
N LEU A 48 -23.88 14.29 30.49
CA LEU A 48 -24.59 13.27 31.28
C LEU A 48 -24.80 13.69 32.74
N HIS A 49 -23.89 14.50 33.28
CA HIS A 49 -23.89 14.91 34.69
C HIS A 49 -23.76 16.42 34.88
N PRO A 50 -24.67 17.24 34.32
CA PRO A 50 -24.54 18.70 34.31
C PRO A 50 -24.69 19.35 35.69
N LYS A 51 -25.24 18.61 36.67
CA LYS A 51 -25.41 19.05 38.06
C LYS A 51 -24.28 18.58 38.99
N ALA A 52 -23.28 17.87 38.47
CA ALA A 52 -22.12 17.52 39.26
C ALA A 52 -21.27 18.76 39.56
N SER A 53 -20.68 18.81 40.74
CA SER A 53 -19.83 19.91 41.19
C SER A 53 -18.44 19.86 40.55
N HIS A 54 -17.94 18.65 40.29
CA HIS A 54 -16.60 18.39 39.76
C HIS A 54 -16.63 17.18 38.83
N HIS A 55 -15.81 17.21 37.77
CA HIS A 55 -15.53 16.15 36.81
C HIS A 55 -14.02 15.87 36.77
N CYS A 56 -13.53 15.29 37.86
CA CYS A 56 -12.12 14.91 37.99
C CYS A 56 -11.80 13.75 37.04
N PHE A 57 -10.59 13.71 36.49
CA PHE A 57 -10.22 12.63 35.57
C PHE A 57 -8.75 12.24 35.68
N ALA A 58 -8.46 11.05 35.18
CA ALA A 58 -7.12 10.64 34.80
C ALA A 58 -7.15 9.75 33.57
N TYR A 59 -6.08 9.81 32.77
CA TYR A 59 -5.85 8.84 31.72
C TYR A 59 -4.38 8.43 31.65
N ARG A 60 -4.15 7.25 31.05
CA ARG A 60 -2.83 6.76 30.63
C ARG A 60 -2.95 6.15 29.24
N ILE A 61 -2.06 6.52 28.33
CA ILE A 61 -2.08 6.16 26.91
C ILE A 61 -0.68 5.67 26.52
N GLY A 62 -0.61 4.76 25.56
CA GLY A 62 0.64 4.27 24.99
C GLY A 62 1.17 3.05 25.71
N ALA A 63 1.88 2.21 24.95
CA ALA A 63 2.47 0.97 25.45
C ALA A 63 3.62 1.20 26.45
N ASP A 64 4.36 2.30 26.29
CA ASP A 64 5.40 2.74 27.23
C ASP A 64 4.83 3.40 28.49
N LYS A 65 3.51 3.64 28.48
CA LYS A 65 2.73 4.28 29.53
C LYS A 65 3.13 5.73 29.82
N ASN A 66 3.99 6.37 29.04
CA ASN A 66 4.54 7.69 29.39
C ASN A 66 3.55 8.85 29.21
N ILE A 67 2.47 8.64 28.45
CA ILE A 67 1.46 9.67 28.21
C ILE A 67 0.38 9.53 29.29
N PHE A 68 0.36 10.43 30.25
CA PHE A 68 -0.69 10.48 31.28
C PHE A 68 -1.08 11.93 31.59
N ARG A 69 -2.29 12.10 32.11
CA ARG A 69 -2.77 13.38 32.65
C ARG A 69 -3.76 13.14 33.75
N VAL A 70 -3.76 14.03 34.73
CA VAL A 70 -4.73 14.07 35.83
C VAL A 70 -5.33 15.45 35.95
N SER A 71 -6.56 15.55 36.46
CA SER A 71 -7.19 16.81 36.85
C SER A 71 -8.07 16.61 38.06
N ASP A 72 -7.95 17.53 39.02
CA ASP A 72 -8.81 17.59 40.22
C ASP A 72 -10.06 18.47 40.02
N ASP A 73 -10.22 19.13 38.86
CA ASP A 73 -11.39 19.95 38.50
C ASP A 73 -11.98 20.83 39.62
N GLY A 74 -11.13 21.51 40.40
CA GLY A 74 -11.54 22.39 41.50
C GLY A 74 -11.62 21.71 42.87
N GLU A 75 -11.40 20.41 42.97
CA GLU A 75 -11.10 19.73 44.25
C GLU A 75 -9.73 20.13 44.78
N PRO A 76 -9.45 19.95 46.10
CA PRO A 76 -8.13 20.19 46.65
C PRO A 76 -7.05 19.42 45.90
N SER A 77 -5.91 20.07 45.68
CA SER A 77 -4.82 19.55 44.84
C SER A 77 -4.39 18.14 45.25
N GLY A 78 -4.39 17.22 44.29
CA GLY A 78 -3.97 15.83 44.46
C GLY A 78 -5.00 14.91 45.11
N THR A 79 -6.22 15.37 45.41
CA THR A 79 -7.23 14.55 46.10
C THR A 79 -8.15 13.74 45.20
N ALA A 80 -8.15 13.98 43.88
CA ALA A 80 -9.03 13.30 42.95
C ALA A 80 -8.28 12.66 41.78
N GLY A 81 -7.62 13.46 40.94
CA GLY A 81 -6.96 12.99 39.73
C GLY A 81 -5.83 11.99 39.99
N LYS A 82 -4.98 12.23 41.00
CA LYS A 82 -3.90 11.29 41.38
C LYS A 82 -4.45 9.94 41.88
N PRO A 83 -5.45 9.90 42.79
CA PRO A 83 -6.13 8.65 43.17
C PRO A 83 -6.72 7.87 41.99
N ILE A 84 -7.34 8.57 41.03
CA ILE A 84 -7.90 7.93 39.82
C ILE A 84 -6.78 7.29 38.99
N LEU A 85 -5.70 8.03 38.69
CA LEU A 85 -4.55 7.50 37.95
C LEU A 85 -3.93 6.29 38.67
N GLY A 86 -3.82 6.37 40.00
CA GLY A 86 -3.31 5.27 40.81
C GLY A 86 -4.10 3.96 40.66
N GLN A 87 -5.40 4.02 40.37
CA GLN A 87 -6.21 2.82 40.07
C GLN A 87 -5.98 2.26 38.67
N ILE A 88 -5.73 3.13 37.69
CA ILE A 88 -5.32 2.70 36.34
C ILE A 88 -3.96 1.98 36.42
N ASP A 89 -3.02 2.59 37.15
CA ASP A 89 -1.65 2.11 37.31
C ASP A 89 -1.58 0.80 38.12
N SER A 90 -2.34 0.70 39.22
CA SER A 90 -2.35 -0.51 40.07
C SER A 90 -2.88 -1.74 39.34
N LYS A 91 -3.81 -1.55 38.39
CA LYS A 91 -4.31 -2.62 37.51
C LYS A 91 -3.42 -2.85 36.28
N GLY A 92 -2.32 -2.13 36.15
CA GLY A 92 -1.40 -2.24 35.03
C GLY A 92 -1.99 -1.81 33.68
N LEU A 93 -3.06 -1.02 33.68
CA LEU A 93 -3.78 -0.61 32.49
C LEU A 93 -3.10 0.56 31.76
N THR A 94 -3.27 0.61 30.45
CA THR A 94 -3.00 1.76 29.58
C THR A 94 -4.09 1.86 28.52
N ASN A 95 -4.09 2.93 27.73
CA ASN A 95 -5.16 3.26 26.78
C ASN A 95 -6.52 3.34 27.47
N THR A 96 -6.54 3.93 28.67
CA THR A 96 -7.69 3.97 29.58
C THR A 96 -7.86 5.39 30.12
N LEU A 97 -9.09 5.90 30.05
CA LEU A 97 -9.55 7.13 30.69
C LEU A 97 -10.54 6.76 31.78
N VAL A 98 -10.46 7.44 32.93
CA VAL A 98 -11.49 7.41 33.96
C VAL A 98 -11.89 8.85 34.32
N VAL A 99 -13.19 9.13 34.30
CA VAL A 99 -13.78 10.41 34.70
C VAL A 99 -14.73 10.16 35.87
N VAL A 100 -14.56 10.89 36.97
CA VAL A 100 -15.41 10.79 38.16
C VAL A 100 -16.16 12.09 38.36
N SER A 101 -17.49 12.01 38.27
CA SER A 101 -18.39 13.14 38.50
C SER A 101 -18.91 13.11 39.93
N ARG A 102 -18.69 14.19 40.69
CA ARG A 102 -19.10 14.29 42.10
C ARG A 102 -20.34 15.15 42.28
N TYR A 103 -21.29 14.67 43.08
CA TYR A 103 -22.42 15.43 43.60
C TYR A 103 -22.22 15.65 45.10
N PHE A 104 -22.19 16.91 45.54
CA PHE A 104 -22.03 17.26 46.94
C PHE A 104 -23.26 16.89 47.77
N GLY A 105 -23.02 16.28 48.94
CA GLY A 105 -24.06 15.72 49.81
C GLY A 105 -24.43 16.52 51.05
N GLY A 106 -23.95 17.76 51.19
CA GLY A 106 -24.20 18.60 52.39
C GLY A 106 -23.11 18.52 53.47
N SER A 107 -22.30 17.46 53.49
CA SER A 107 -21.23 17.26 54.49
C SER A 107 -19.85 17.19 53.83
N LEU A 108 -18.86 17.86 54.42
CA LEU A 108 -17.46 17.83 53.95
C LEU A 108 -16.80 16.49 54.28
N LEU A 109 -16.09 15.91 53.31
CA LEU A 109 -15.42 14.62 53.46
C LEU A 109 -14.01 14.73 54.07
N GLY A 110 -13.41 15.91 54.02
CA GLY A 110 -11.99 16.14 54.32
C GLY A 110 -11.07 15.56 53.23
N VAL A 111 -9.80 15.98 53.23
CA VAL A 111 -8.79 15.52 52.25
C VAL A 111 -8.66 13.98 52.19
N PRO A 112 -8.54 13.25 53.33
CA PRO A 112 -8.46 11.79 53.30
C PRO A 112 -9.73 11.13 52.75
N GLY A 113 -10.90 11.72 53.04
CA GLY A 113 -12.18 11.22 52.55
C GLY A 113 -12.33 11.37 51.03
N LEU A 114 -11.89 12.49 50.46
CA LEU A 114 -11.90 12.71 49.01
C LEU A 114 -10.99 11.72 48.29
N ILE A 115 -9.75 11.57 48.78
CA ILE A 115 -8.79 10.60 48.23
C ILE A 115 -9.41 9.21 48.20
N ASN A 116 -10.03 8.78 49.31
CA ASN A 116 -10.67 7.48 49.38
C ASN A 116 -11.88 7.37 48.43
N ALA A 117 -12.74 8.39 48.37
CA ALA A 117 -13.94 8.35 47.53
C ALA A 117 -13.62 8.28 46.03
N TYR A 118 -12.68 9.10 45.53
CA TYR A 118 -12.25 9.05 44.13
C TYR A 118 -11.53 7.74 43.79
N LYS A 119 -10.70 7.24 44.71
CA LYS A 119 -10.05 5.93 44.58
C LYS A 119 -11.09 4.80 44.45
N MET A 120 -12.07 4.76 45.34
CA MET A 120 -13.10 3.72 45.36
C MET A 120 -14.00 3.77 44.13
N ALA A 121 -14.46 4.96 43.73
CA ALA A 121 -15.27 5.13 42.53
C ALA A 121 -14.54 4.64 41.27
N ALA A 122 -13.28 5.03 41.08
CA ALA A 122 -12.46 4.58 39.96
C ALA A 122 -12.21 3.07 39.99
N SER A 123 -11.91 2.51 41.17
CA SER A 123 -11.70 1.07 41.35
C SER A 123 -12.94 0.26 40.95
N MET A 124 -14.13 0.71 41.38
CA MET A 124 -15.39 0.04 41.08
C MET A 124 -15.69 0.02 39.59
N ALA A 125 -15.52 1.16 38.88
CA ALA A 125 -15.70 1.22 37.43
C ALA A 125 -14.74 0.26 36.72
N LEU A 126 -13.46 0.28 37.11
CA LEU A 126 -12.47 -0.63 36.53
C LEU A 126 -12.65 -2.11 36.95
N GLN A 127 -13.41 -2.41 38.01
CA GLN A 127 -13.67 -3.79 38.46
C GLN A 127 -14.76 -4.46 37.63
N VAL A 128 -15.75 -3.69 37.19
CA VAL A 128 -16.81 -4.17 36.30
C VAL A 128 -16.41 -4.13 34.82
N THR A 129 -15.16 -3.76 34.51
CA THR A 129 -14.67 -3.66 33.12
C THR A 129 -13.76 -4.84 32.79
N PRO A 130 -14.06 -5.62 31.74
CA PRO A 130 -13.15 -6.65 31.24
C PRO A 130 -11.80 -6.05 30.83
N VAL A 131 -10.72 -6.56 31.42
CA VAL A 131 -9.35 -6.26 31.00
C VAL A 131 -9.03 -7.09 29.76
N VAL A 132 -8.52 -6.43 28.73
CA VAL A 132 -8.09 -7.04 27.47
C VAL A 132 -6.58 -6.89 27.34
N ARG A 133 -5.90 -8.00 27.10
CA ARG A 133 -4.48 -8.01 26.71
C ARG A 133 -4.39 -7.77 25.21
N LYS A 134 -3.56 -6.81 24.79
CA LYS A 134 -3.27 -6.52 23.39
C LYS A 134 -1.78 -6.66 23.14
N ASP A 135 -1.42 -7.35 22.07
CA ASP A 135 -0.04 -7.48 21.63
C ASP A 135 0.42 -6.19 20.95
N ILE A 136 1.71 -5.87 21.09
CA ILE A 136 2.32 -4.78 20.34
C ILE A 136 2.69 -5.29 18.95
N GLU A 137 1.96 -4.83 17.94
CA GLU A 137 2.22 -5.15 16.54
C GLU A 137 3.18 -4.13 15.92
N MET A 138 4.06 -4.60 15.02
CA MET A 138 4.87 -3.75 14.14
C MET A 138 4.40 -3.92 12.71
N GLU A 139 4.22 -2.81 12.00
CA GLU A 139 3.90 -2.84 10.58
C GLU A 139 5.16 -3.02 9.74
N TYR A 140 5.13 -3.99 8.83
CA TYR A 140 6.18 -4.22 7.84
C TYR A 140 5.63 -4.01 6.44
N ARG A 141 6.47 -3.44 5.56
CA ARG A 141 6.21 -3.41 4.11
C ARG A 141 7.06 -4.48 3.44
N LEU A 142 6.40 -5.39 2.74
CA LEU A 142 7.06 -6.44 1.97
C LEU A 142 6.94 -6.11 0.48
N HIS A 143 8.07 -6.17 -0.23
CA HIS A 143 8.11 -6.12 -1.69
C HIS A 143 8.73 -7.42 -2.19
N PHE A 144 7.99 -8.16 -3.01
CA PHE A 144 8.39 -9.47 -3.52
C PHE A 144 7.65 -9.75 -4.82
N ASP A 145 8.20 -10.65 -5.62
CA ASP A 145 7.60 -11.10 -6.88
C ASP A 145 6.23 -11.77 -6.64
N TYR A 146 5.21 -11.42 -7.45
CA TYR A 146 3.85 -11.94 -7.29
C TYR A 146 3.79 -13.47 -7.24
N THR A 147 4.67 -14.18 -7.93
CA THR A 147 4.70 -15.64 -7.92
C THR A 147 5.00 -16.24 -6.54
N ARG A 148 5.61 -15.47 -5.64
CA ARG A 148 5.87 -15.86 -4.24
C ARG A 148 4.73 -15.51 -3.30
N ILE A 149 3.61 -14.99 -3.81
CA ILE A 149 2.45 -14.60 -2.99
C ILE A 149 1.98 -15.76 -2.11
N ASN A 150 1.92 -16.99 -2.62
CA ASN A 150 1.46 -18.13 -1.83
C ASN A 150 2.43 -18.47 -0.68
N GLU A 151 3.74 -18.40 -0.91
CA GLU A 151 4.75 -18.61 0.12
C GLU A 151 4.69 -17.51 1.19
N VAL A 152 4.65 -16.26 0.76
CA VAL A 152 4.60 -15.11 1.66
C VAL A 152 3.32 -15.13 2.48
N MET A 153 2.17 -15.37 1.85
CA MET A 153 0.89 -15.48 2.54
C MET A 153 0.86 -16.67 3.52
N ARG A 154 1.52 -17.78 3.18
CA ARG A 154 1.71 -18.91 4.11
C ARG A 154 2.53 -18.50 5.32
N VAL A 155 3.66 -17.80 5.14
CA VAL A 155 4.50 -17.32 6.24
C VAL A 155 3.74 -16.33 7.12
N ILE A 156 3.04 -15.36 6.52
CA ILE A 156 2.20 -14.39 7.23
C ILE A 156 1.18 -15.12 8.10
N LYS A 157 0.46 -16.11 7.54
CA LYS A 157 -0.51 -16.92 8.28
C LYS A 157 0.14 -17.75 9.40
N GLN A 158 1.27 -18.38 9.13
CA GLN A 158 2.00 -19.20 10.11
C GLN A 158 2.53 -18.37 11.30
N ARG A 159 2.85 -17.09 11.06
CA ARG A 159 3.33 -16.16 12.09
C ARG A 159 2.20 -15.42 12.82
N GLY A 160 0.94 -15.70 12.49
CA GLY A 160 -0.21 -14.98 13.04
C GLY A 160 -0.25 -13.49 12.66
N SER A 161 0.52 -13.09 11.63
CA SER A 161 0.59 -11.70 11.18
C SER A 161 -0.62 -11.36 10.31
N ARG A 162 -1.04 -10.10 10.35
CA ARG A 162 -2.17 -9.60 9.55
C ARG A 162 -1.66 -8.80 8.36
N VAL A 163 -2.21 -9.05 7.17
CA VAL A 163 -2.01 -8.16 6.01
C VAL A 163 -2.81 -6.89 6.23
N VAL A 164 -2.10 -5.76 6.44
CA VAL A 164 -2.73 -4.44 6.59
C VAL A 164 -3.23 -3.92 5.25
N SER A 165 -2.39 -4.01 4.23
CA SER A 165 -2.71 -3.57 2.87
C SER A 165 -1.84 -4.30 1.86
N GLN A 166 -2.35 -4.50 0.65
CA GLN A 166 -1.60 -4.97 -0.51
C GLN A 166 -1.73 -3.96 -1.64
N GLU A 167 -0.63 -3.71 -2.33
CA GLU A 167 -0.62 -2.79 -3.47
C GLU A 167 -1.50 -3.31 -4.61
N MET A 168 -2.22 -2.39 -5.26
CA MET A 168 -3.09 -2.68 -6.39
C MET A 168 -2.28 -2.56 -7.67
N GLN A 169 -2.35 -3.58 -8.51
CA GLN A 169 -1.73 -3.57 -9.84
C GLN A 169 -2.77 -3.25 -10.90
N LEU A 170 -2.36 -2.44 -11.88
CA LEU A 170 -3.20 -1.94 -12.95
C LEU A 170 -2.55 -2.27 -14.29
N PHE A 171 -3.31 -2.86 -15.20
CA PHE A 171 -2.84 -3.23 -16.53
C PHE A 171 -3.81 -2.74 -17.61
N PRO A 172 -3.39 -1.84 -18.51
CA PRO A 172 -2.10 -1.15 -18.53
C PRO A 172 -1.95 -0.18 -17.35
N SER A 173 -0.73 0.06 -16.87
CA SER A 173 -0.44 0.90 -15.68
C SER A 173 -0.74 2.38 -15.87
N ASN A 174 -0.75 2.84 -17.12
CA ASN A 174 -1.21 4.16 -17.53
C ASN A 174 -1.83 4.08 -18.93
N TRP A 175 -2.49 5.15 -19.35
CA TRP A 175 -2.97 5.28 -20.73
C TRP A 175 -2.61 6.64 -21.33
N PHE A 176 -3.06 6.92 -22.55
CA PHE A 176 -2.81 8.18 -23.25
C PHE A 176 -4.11 8.84 -23.67
N THR A 177 -4.08 10.17 -23.67
CA THR A 177 -5.13 11.01 -24.27
C THR A 177 -4.98 11.06 -25.79
N GLY A 178 -6.08 11.32 -26.51
CA GLY A 178 -6.03 11.51 -27.97
C GLY A 178 -5.73 10.24 -28.79
N PHE A 179 -6.05 9.05 -28.27
CA PHE A 179 -6.10 7.82 -29.07
C PHE A 179 -7.34 7.79 -29.97
N LYS A 180 -7.19 7.17 -31.16
CA LYS A 180 -8.30 6.99 -32.10
C LYS A 180 -9.36 6.06 -31.53
N ASN A 181 -8.92 4.94 -30.93
CA ASN A 181 -9.78 4.08 -30.14
C ASN A 181 -9.86 4.66 -28.73
N THR A 182 -11.06 5.09 -28.35
CA THR A 182 -11.35 5.66 -27.02
C THR A 182 -11.65 4.60 -25.98
N LYS A 183 -11.82 3.33 -26.37
CA LYS A 183 -12.12 2.23 -25.45
C LYS A 183 -10.82 1.73 -24.80
N LEU A 184 -10.88 1.53 -23.49
CA LEU A 184 -9.82 0.94 -22.69
C LEU A 184 -10.45 -0.09 -21.75
N GLN A 185 -10.00 -1.34 -21.80
CA GLN A 185 -10.29 -2.30 -20.73
C GLN A 185 -9.11 -2.29 -19.76
N LEU A 186 -9.37 -1.87 -18.52
CA LEU A 186 -8.38 -1.82 -17.46
C LEU A 186 -8.51 -3.05 -16.56
N ILE A 187 -7.45 -3.84 -16.44
CA ILE A 187 -7.38 -4.95 -15.50
C ILE A 187 -6.92 -4.40 -14.15
N VAL A 188 -7.69 -4.68 -13.11
CA VAL A 188 -7.38 -4.34 -11.72
C VAL A 188 -7.10 -5.64 -10.97
N HIS A 189 -5.90 -5.77 -10.44
CA HIS A 189 -5.48 -6.92 -9.66
C HIS A 189 -5.11 -6.52 -8.23
N GLN A 190 -5.82 -7.08 -7.26
CA GLN A 190 -5.54 -6.98 -5.83
C GLN A 190 -6.30 -8.10 -5.11
N GLN A 191 -5.74 -8.67 -4.04
CA GLN A 191 -6.41 -9.73 -3.28
C GLN A 191 -7.82 -9.32 -2.84
N GLY A 192 -8.81 -10.11 -3.27
CA GLY A 192 -10.23 -9.93 -2.98
C GLY A 192 -10.85 -8.64 -3.53
N ILE A 193 -10.27 -8.01 -4.57
CA ILE A 193 -10.78 -6.75 -5.13
C ILE A 193 -12.25 -6.85 -5.57
N ALA A 194 -12.67 -7.99 -6.10
CA ALA A 194 -14.06 -8.21 -6.51
C ALA A 194 -15.03 -8.08 -5.33
N ASN A 195 -14.62 -8.42 -4.10
CA ASN A 195 -15.45 -8.32 -2.90
C ASN A 195 -15.49 -6.90 -2.33
N LYS A 196 -14.46 -6.09 -2.61
CA LYS A 196 -14.31 -4.72 -2.09
C LYS A 196 -14.97 -3.68 -3.01
N MET A 197 -15.06 -3.96 -4.30
CA MET A 197 -15.60 -3.03 -5.29
C MET A 197 -17.11 -3.25 -5.48
N PRO A 198 -17.99 -2.26 -5.22
CA PRO A 198 -19.43 -2.40 -5.41
C PRO A 198 -19.80 -2.62 -6.88
N MET A 199 -20.91 -3.31 -7.14
CA MET A 199 -21.52 -3.35 -8.46
C MET A 199 -22.48 -2.18 -8.65
N TYR A 200 -22.46 -1.58 -9.84
CA TYR A 200 -23.33 -0.47 -10.22
C TYR A 200 -24.25 -0.90 -11.34
N LYS A 201 -25.54 -0.52 -11.25
CA LYS A 201 -26.47 -0.65 -12.37
C LYS A 201 -26.24 0.52 -13.32
N LEU A 202 -25.52 0.28 -14.42
CA LEU A 202 -25.14 1.31 -15.38
C LEU A 202 -26.16 1.41 -16.52
N SER A 203 -26.49 2.65 -16.92
CA SER A 203 -27.22 2.91 -18.16
C SER A 203 -26.28 2.78 -19.37
N PRO A 204 -26.80 2.77 -20.62
CA PRO A 204 -25.94 2.78 -21.81
C PRO A 204 -24.96 3.97 -21.88
N ALA A 205 -25.32 5.10 -21.25
CA ALA A 205 -24.44 6.26 -21.12
C ALA A 205 -23.22 5.96 -20.24
N GLY A 206 -23.32 5.00 -19.31
CA GLY A 206 -22.28 4.67 -18.34
C GLY A 206 -22.29 5.60 -17.13
N MET A 207 -21.21 5.55 -16.35
CA MET A 207 -20.98 6.40 -15.17
C MET A 207 -19.72 7.22 -15.39
N LYS A 208 -19.81 8.55 -15.28
CA LYS A 208 -18.62 9.41 -15.29
C LYS A 208 -17.80 9.13 -14.03
N LEU A 209 -16.57 8.63 -14.20
CA LEU A 209 -15.65 8.37 -13.09
C LEU A 209 -14.82 9.59 -12.75
N ALA A 210 -14.37 10.29 -13.79
CA ALA A 210 -13.55 11.49 -13.68
C ALA A 210 -13.69 12.31 -14.95
N ASP A 211 -13.05 13.48 -14.98
CA ASP A 211 -13.07 14.32 -16.16
C ASP A 211 -12.39 13.64 -17.35
N GLY A 212 -13.15 13.44 -18.43
CA GLY A 212 -12.73 12.73 -19.64
C GLY A 212 -12.75 11.19 -19.54
N VAL A 213 -13.28 10.61 -18.46
CA VAL A 213 -13.30 9.15 -18.24
C VAL A 213 -14.68 8.66 -17.83
N THR A 214 -15.24 7.77 -18.64
CA THR A 214 -16.56 7.14 -18.40
C THR A 214 -16.40 5.64 -18.23
N LEU A 215 -16.95 5.09 -17.14
CA LEU A 215 -17.12 3.66 -16.94
C LEU A 215 -18.32 3.16 -17.72
N LYS A 216 -18.13 2.09 -18.48
CA LYS A 216 -19.19 1.36 -19.19
C LYS A 216 -19.57 0.07 -18.50
N MET A 217 -18.62 -0.64 -17.93
CA MET A 217 -18.87 -1.94 -17.31
C MET A 217 -17.82 -2.28 -16.26
N ILE A 218 -18.25 -3.01 -15.23
CA ILE A 218 -17.38 -3.70 -14.29
C ILE A 218 -17.59 -5.20 -14.54
N ASN A 219 -16.57 -5.87 -15.06
CA ASN A 219 -16.59 -7.31 -15.27
C ASN A 219 -15.88 -7.99 -14.10
N ARG A 220 -16.62 -8.82 -13.36
CA ARG A 220 -16.05 -9.75 -12.39
C ARG A 220 -15.86 -11.10 -13.06
N VAL A 221 -14.78 -11.78 -12.70
CA VAL A 221 -14.47 -13.13 -13.15
C VAL A 221 -14.42 -14.07 -11.95
N ASP A 222 -14.34 -15.37 -12.21
CA ASP A 222 -14.35 -16.39 -11.16
C ASP A 222 -13.25 -16.19 -10.11
N ASN A 223 -12.09 -15.66 -10.53
CA ASN A 223 -11.03 -15.29 -9.61
C ASN A 223 -11.33 -13.93 -8.94
N PRO A 224 -11.62 -13.88 -7.61
CA PRO A 224 -12.03 -12.66 -6.93
C PRO A 224 -10.88 -11.64 -6.76
N ASN A 225 -9.65 -12.00 -7.15
CA ASN A 225 -8.50 -11.12 -7.12
C ASN A 225 -8.42 -10.21 -8.35
N TYR A 226 -9.30 -10.39 -9.33
CA TYR A 226 -9.34 -9.61 -10.57
C TYR A 226 -10.70 -8.96 -10.80
N VAL A 227 -10.66 -7.73 -11.32
CA VAL A 227 -11.82 -7.02 -11.88
C VAL A 227 -11.37 -6.31 -13.15
N PHE A 228 -12.20 -6.31 -14.19
CA PHE A 228 -11.94 -5.58 -15.43
C PHE A 228 -12.90 -4.40 -15.53
N LEU A 229 -12.38 -3.22 -15.82
CA LEU A 229 -13.14 -2.00 -15.98
C LEU A 229 -13.14 -1.63 -17.46
N ASP A 230 -14.32 -1.65 -18.09
CA ASP A 230 -14.47 -1.14 -19.45
C ASP A 230 -14.67 0.37 -19.37
N LEU A 231 -13.67 1.11 -19.84
CA LEU A 231 -13.60 2.56 -19.80
C LEU A 231 -13.71 3.14 -21.22
N VAL A 232 -14.26 4.34 -21.28
CA VAL A 232 -14.17 5.22 -22.44
C VAL A 232 -13.39 6.46 -22.02
N ILE A 233 -12.29 6.70 -22.71
CA ILE A 233 -11.46 7.90 -22.57
C ILE A 233 -11.89 8.88 -23.65
N ASP A 234 -12.49 9.99 -23.24
CA ASP A 234 -13.04 10.97 -24.17
C ASP A 234 -11.95 11.56 -25.07
N LYS A 235 -12.31 11.90 -26.32
CA LYS A 235 -11.36 12.50 -27.28
C LYS A 235 -10.72 13.79 -26.76
N ASN A 236 -11.45 14.53 -25.92
CA ASN A 236 -11.02 15.78 -25.31
C ASN A 236 -10.49 15.61 -23.87
N ALA A 237 -10.29 14.36 -23.41
CA ALA A 237 -9.71 14.11 -22.10
C ALA A 237 -8.33 14.78 -22.02
N LYS A 238 -8.10 15.51 -20.92
CA LYS A 238 -6.82 16.18 -20.67
C LYS A 238 -5.84 15.22 -19.98
N PRO A 239 -4.52 15.38 -20.17
CA PRO A 239 -3.54 14.62 -19.41
C PRO A 239 -3.65 14.82 -17.89
N GLY A 240 -3.01 13.94 -17.11
CA GLY A 240 -2.88 14.00 -15.67
C GLY A 240 -3.42 12.77 -14.94
N VAL A 241 -3.20 12.74 -13.64
CA VAL A 241 -3.69 11.68 -12.75
C VAL A 241 -5.18 11.88 -12.49
N ARG A 242 -5.93 10.78 -12.46
CA ARG A 242 -7.36 10.71 -12.10
C ARG A 242 -7.53 9.74 -10.95
N THR A 243 -8.51 10.02 -10.10
CA THR A 243 -8.90 9.10 -9.02
C THR A 243 -10.28 8.54 -9.36
N PHE A 244 -10.39 7.22 -9.47
CA PHE A 244 -11.66 6.51 -9.61
C PHE A 244 -12.08 5.98 -8.24
N THR A 245 -13.27 6.35 -7.78
CA THR A 245 -13.77 5.97 -6.46
C THR A 245 -14.92 4.98 -6.59
N PHE A 246 -14.78 3.83 -5.93
CA PHE A 246 -15.77 2.76 -5.91
C PHE A 246 -16.00 2.30 -4.47
N GLY A 247 -16.91 2.98 -3.75
CA GLY A 247 -17.09 2.74 -2.31
C GLY A 247 -15.75 2.92 -1.54
N PRO A 248 -15.24 1.88 -0.86
CA PRO A 248 -13.96 1.96 -0.14
C PRO A 248 -12.72 1.89 -1.05
N VAL A 249 -12.88 1.54 -2.33
CA VAL A 249 -11.78 1.37 -3.28
C VAL A 249 -11.48 2.69 -3.97
N GLN A 250 -10.21 3.10 -3.97
CA GLN A 250 -9.70 4.24 -4.75
C GLN A 250 -8.61 3.78 -5.70
N ILE A 251 -8.76 4.11 -6.98
CA ILE A 251 -7.78 3.79 -8.03
C ILE A 251 -7.20 5.10 -8.56
N LYS A 252 -5.89 5.29 -8.43
CA LYS A 252 -5.18 6.40 -9.10
C LYS A 252 -4.70 5.93 -10.47
N TYR A 253 -5.10 6.62 -11.52
CA TYR A 253 -4.79 6.24 -12.90
C TYR A 253 -4.29 7.44 -13.71
N GLU A 254 -3.18 7.28 -14.41
CA GLU A 254 -2.56 8.36 -15.17
C GLU A 254 -2.96 8.31 -16.66
N LEU A 255 -3.45 9.45 -17.17
CA LEU A 255 -3.58 9.69 -18.60
C LEU A 255 -2.43 10.59 -19.06
N LYS A 256 -1.52 10.05 -19.86
CA LYS A 256 -0.37 10.79 -20.39
C LYS A 256 -0.73 11.58 -21.65
N ALA A 257 0.04 12.62 -21.93
CA ALA A 257 0.02 13.30 -23.22
C ALA A 257 0.75 12.44 -24.25
N LYS A 258 0.22 12.33 -25.46
CA LYS A 258 1.00 11.81 -26.59
C LYS A 258 2.06 12.83 -26.98
N HIS A 259 3.20 12.35 -27.46
CA HIS A 259 4.17 13.25 -28.08
C HIS A 259 3.57 13.89 -29.34
N THR A 260 3.75 15.19 -29.51
CA THR A 260 3.20 15.98 -30.64
C THR A 260 3.72 15.56 -32.01
N ASP A 261 4.85 14.85 -31.98
CA ASP A 261 5.60 14.41 -33.16
C ASP A 261 5.33 12.96 -33.56
N ASN A 262 4.52 12.23 -32.78
CA ASN A 262 4.14 10.85 -33.11
C ASN A 262 3.45 10.79 -34.48
N GLY A 263 3.96 9.96 -35.38
CA GLY A 263 3.49 9.83 -36.75
C GLY A 263 3.93 10.95 -37.70
N LYS A 264 4.75 11.90 -37.22
CA LYS A 264 5.34 12.97 -38.03
C LYS A 264 6.84 12.76 -38.22
N THR A 265 7.58 12.79 -37.11
CA THR A 265 9.06 12.65 -37.10
C THR A 265 9.53 11.52 -36.18
N ARG A 266 8.62 10.89 -35.43
CA ARG A 266 8.90 9.70 -34.60
C ARG A 266 7.75 8.71 -34.68
N VAL A 267 8.00 7.46 -34.26
CA VAL A 267 7.02 6.36 -34.39
C VAL A 267 6.63 6.15 -35.86
N LEU A 268 7.64 6.17 -36.72
CA LEU A 268 7.48 5.86 -38.14
C LEU A 268 7.61 4.34 -38.31
N GLY A 269 6.72 3.75 -39.11
CA GLY A 269 6.84 2.35 -39.49
C GLY A 269 8.14 2.08 -40.26
N VAL A 270 8.55 0.82 -40.26
CA VAL A 270 9.57 0.34 -41.19
C VAL A 270 9.03 0.42 -42.63
N LYS A 271 9.91 0.68 -43.58
CA LYS A 271 9.65 0.84 -45.01
C LYS A 271 10.63 -0.02 -45.80
N SER A 272 10.40 -0.15 -47.11
CA SER A 272 11.29 -0.91 -48.00
C SER A 272 12.71 -0.34 -48.13
N GLU A 273 12.90 0.94 -47.80
CA GLU A 273 14.22 1.60 -47.78
C GLU A 273 15.04 1.28 -46.53
N ASP A 274 14.43 0.68 -45.49
CA ASP A 274 15.12 0.42 -44.24
C ASP A 274 16.02 -0.82 -44.30
N PHE A 275 17.26 -0.66 -43.82
CA PHE A 275 18.13 -1.80 -43.53
C PHE A 275 17.94 -2.22 -42.07
N ILE A 276 17.28 -3.37 -41.88
CA ILE A 276 16.99 -3.94 -40.57
C ILE A 276 18.14 -4.84 -40.12
N TYR A 277 18.71 -4.56 -38.96
CA TYR A 277 19.69 -5.41 -38.29
C TYR A 277 19.03 -6.19 -37.15
N LEU A 278 19.01 -7.51 -37.25
CA LEU A 278 18.54 -8.41 -36.18
C LEU A 278 19.67 -8.68 -35.19
N LEU A 279 19.41 -8.50 -33.89
CA LEU A 279 20.32 -8.89 -32.82
C LEU A 279 19.59 -9.54 -31.65
N MET A 280 20.31 -10.31 -30.85
CA MET A 280 19.86 -10.81 -29.56
C MET A 280 20.57 -10.00 -28.47
N PRO A 281 19.87 -9.20 -27.64
CA PRO A 281 20.50 -8.28 -26.70
C PRO A 281 21.53 -8.96 -25.81
N ASP A 282 21.17 -10.10 -25.22
CA ASP A 282 22.04 -10.92 -24.33
C ASP A 282 23.37 -11.31 -24.97
N ARG A 283 23.45 -11.34 -26.32
CA ARG A 283 24.63 -11.81 -27.07
C ARG A 283 25.33 -10.74 -27.88
N PHE A 284 24.79 -9.53 -27.92
CA PHE A 284 25.34 -8.49 -28.79
C PHE A 284 26.54 -7.78 -28.14
N SER A 285 26.32 -7.14 -27.00
CA SER A 285 27.37 -6.45 -26.25
C SER A 285 26.87 -6.18 -24.83
N ASN A 286 27.75 -6.32 -23.84
CA ASN A 286 27.48 -6.04 -22.44
C ASN A 286 28.15 -4.70 -22.09
N GLY A 287 27.33 -3.70 -21.82
CA GLY A 287 27.76 -2.35 -21.48
C GLY A 287 27.60 -2.02 -20.00
N ASP A 288 26.90 -2.86 -19.22
CA ASP A 288 26.66 -2.67 -17.79
C ASP A 288 26.64 -4.00 -17.03
N LEU A 289 27.82 -4.40 -16.55
CA LEU A 289 28.02 -5.61 -15.74
C LEU A 289 27.19 -5.64 -14.44
N SER A 290 26.68 -4.50 -13.97
CA SER A 290 25.93 -4.45 -12.71
C SER A 290 24.52 -5.05 -12.82
N ASN A 291 24.01 -5.21 -14.05
CA ASN A 291 22.68 -5.76 -14.29
C ASN A 291 22.71 -7.23 -14.75
N ASP A 292 23.89 -7.83 -14.94
CA ASP A 292 24.06 -9.24 -15.36
C ASP A 292 23.27 -10.20 -14.46
N ILE A 293 23.23 -9.92 -13.15
CA ILE A 293 22.50 -10.68 -12.14
C ILE A 293 21.57 -9.74 -11.38
N ILE A 294 20.28 -10.07 -11.40
CA ILE A 294 19.26 -9.34 -10.66
C ILE A 294 18.84 -10.17 -9.45
N LYS A 295 19.16 -9.69 -8.25
CA LYS A 295 18.81 -10.36 -7.01
C LYS A 295 17.30 -10.58 -6.91
N GLY A 296 16.90 -11.81 -6.64
CA GLY A 296 15.50 -12.23 -6.55
C GLY A 296 14.90 -12.71 -7.87
N TYR A 297 15.64 -12.65 -8.99
CA TYR A 297 15.27 -13.41 -10.18
C TYR A 297 15.52 -14.90 -9.97
N ARG A 298 14.81 -15.73 -10.73
CA ARG A 298 14.88 -17.20 -10.64
C ARG A 298 16.15 -17.80 -11.24
N ASP A 299 16.80 -17.04 -12.11
CA ASP A 299 18.09 -17.36 -12.71
C ASP A 299 19.05 -16.22 -12.38
N GLU A 300 19.96 -16.50 -11.44
CA GLU A 300 21.00 -15.59 -10.97
C GLU A 300 22.39 -16.04 -11.48
N THR A 301 22.43 -16.70 -12.64
CA THR A 301 23.69 -17.20 -13.22
C THR A 301 24.05 -16.50 -14.52
N ILE A 302 25.36 -16.37 -14.74
CA ILE A 302 25.93 -15.89 -15.99
C ILE A 302 27.16 -16.73 -16.32
N ASP A 303 27.23 -17.26 -17.54
CA ASP A 303 28.36 -18.04 -18.01
C ASP A 303 28.52 -17.89 -19.52
N ARG A 304 29.44 -17.02 -19.92
CA ARG A 304 29.76 -16.77 -21.33
C ARG A 304 30.40 -17.95 -22.05
N SER A 305 30.97 -18.91 -21.31
CA SER A 305 31.52 -20.13 -21.91
C SER A 305 30.42 -21.14 -22.25
N ASN A 306 29.25 -21.02 -21.61
CA ASN A 306 28.11 -21.89 -21.83
C ASN A 306 27.07 -21.21 -22.73
N LYS A 307 26.89 -21.72 -23.96
CA LYS A 307 25.89 -21.21 -24.92
C LYS A 307 24.43 -21.23 -24.43
N PHE A 308 24.13 -22.05 -23.41
CA PHE A 308 22.79 -22.17 -22.81
C PHE A 308 22.57 -21.26 -21.60
N SER A 309 23.62 -20.58 -21.12
CA SER A 309 23.51 -19.57 -20.07
C SER A 309 23.28 -18.17 -20.65
N ARG A 310 22.95 -17.22 -19.78
CA ARG A 310 23.00 -15.80 -20.08
C ARG A 310 24.44 -15.35 -20.24
N HIS A 311 24.66 -14.42 -21.17
CA HIS A 311 25.98 -13.85 -21.46
C HIS A 311 26.10 -12.38 -21.05
N GLY A 312 24.98 -11.77 -20.65
CA GLY A 312 24.93 -10.45 -20.03
C GLY A 312 24.90 -9.29 -21.02
N GLY A 313 24.68 -9.52 -22.30
CA GLY A 313 24.46 -8.41 -23.23
C GLY A 313 23.21 -7.61 -22.87
N ASP A 314 23.26 -6.29 -23.02
CA ASP A 314 22.28 -5.37 -22.45
C ASP A 314 22.05 -4.13 -23.35
N PHE A 315 21.09 -3.29 -22.99
CA PHE A 315 20.80 -2.09 -23.80
C PHE A 315 21.91 -1.07 -23.80
N LYS A 316 22.74 -1.02 -22.75
CA LYS A 316 23.88 -0.10 -22.71
C LYS A 316 24.94 -0.53 -23.73
N GLY A 317 25.17 -1.82 -23.86
CA GLY A 317 26.02 -2.40 -24.90
C GLY A 317 25.47 -2.10 -26.29
N VAL A 318 24.17 -2.28 -26.53
CA VAL A 318 23.54 -1.88 -27.80
C VAL A 318 23.74 -0.39 -28.07
N GLU A 319 23.48 0.47 -27.08
CA GLU A 319 23.65 1.92 -27.18
C GLU A 319 25.08 2.32 -27.58
N ASN A 320 26.09 1.70 -26.95
CA ASN A 320 27.51 1.95 -27.20
C ASN A 320 27.94 1.62 -28.65
N HIS A 321 27.19 0.77 -29.36
CA HIS A 321 27.49 0.37 -30.74
C HIS A 321 26.52 0.96 -31.78
N LEU A 322 25.66 1.91 -31.42
CA LEU A 322 24.78 2.55 -32.40
C LEU A 322 25.57 3.29 -33.50
N ASP A 323 26.77 3.81 -33.21
CA ASP A 323 27.64 4.41 -34.23
C ASP A 323 28.17 3.38 -35.22
N TYR A 324 28.56 2.21 -34.75
CA TYR A 324 28.94 1.08 -35.60
C TYR A 324 27.78 0.66 -36.52
N LEU A 325 26.57 0.51 -35.97
CA LEU A 325 25.39 0.15 -36.74
C LEU A 325 25.05 1.23 -37.80
N ASN A 326 25.17 2.50 -37.44
CA ASN A 326 24.96 3.60 -38.38
C ASN A 326 26.00 3.60 -39.51
N GLN A 327 27.28 3.33 -39.22
CA GLN A 327 28.33 3.21 -40.23
C GLN A 327 28.09 2.05 -41.22
N LEU A 328 27.45 0.97 -40.76
CA LEU A 328 27.00 -0.13 -41.63
C LEU A 328 25.79 0.24 -42.51
N GLY A 329 25.18 1.40 -42.29
CA GLY A 329 23.96 1.83 -42.98
C GLY A 329 22.67 1.27 -42.37
N VAL A 330 22.72 0.73 -41.15
CA VAL A 330 21.52 0.23 -40.46
C VAL A 330 20.59 1.40 -40.12
N THR A 331 19.32 1.28 -40.49
CA THR A 331 18.28 2.30 -40.19
C THR A 331 17.19 1.77 -39.26
N ALA A 332 17.22 0.47 -38.94
CA ALA A 332 16.32 -0.14 -37.97
C ALA A 332 17.01 -1.31 -37.25
N ILE A 333 16.79 -1.42 -35.95
CA ILE A 333 17.24 -2.56 -35.15
C ILE A 333 16.01 -3.37 -34.75
N TRP A 334 16.05 -4.67 -35.03
CA TRP A 334 15.13 -5.65 -34.46
C TRP A 334 15.89 -6.42 -33.39
N MET A 335 15.41 -6.35 -32.15
CA MET A 335 15.93 -7.17 -31.07
C MET A 335 14.99 -8.34 -30.83
N THR A 336 15.51 -9.55 -30.60
CA THR A 336 14.72 -10.63 -29.99
C THR A 336 14.02 -10.10 -28.72
N PRO A 337 12.94 -10.75 -28.24
CA PRO A 337 12.11 -10.16 -27.22
C PRO A 337 12.88 -9.71 -25.98
N VAL A 338 12.55 -8.51 -25.52
CA VAL A 338 13.20 -7.85 -24.38
C VAL A 338 12.35 -7.87 -23.11
N ILE A 339 11.14 -8.40 -23.22
CA ILE A 339 10.18 -8.51 -22.13
C ILE A 339 10.72 -9.45 -21.06
N GLU A 340 10.35 -9.21 -19.80
CA GLU A 340 10.86 -9.95 -18.66
C GLU A 340 10.75 -11.46 -18.84
N ASN A 341 11.87 -12.16 -18.62
CA ASN A 341 11.98 -13.62 -18.65
C ASN A 341 12.50 -14.12 -17.29
N ASN A 342 11.74 -13.87 -16.22
CA ASN A 342 12.09 -14.29 -14.85
C ASN A 342 11.77 -15.77 -14.62
N THR A 343 12.39 -16.67 -15.38
CA THR A 343 12.24 -18.12 -15.27
C THR A 343 13.45 -18.75 -14.60
N SER A 344 13.27 -19.93 -14.00
CA SER A 344 14.41 -20.81 -13.70
C SER A 344 14.96 -21.39 -15.01
N LEU A 345 16.10 -22.07 -14.96
CA LEU A 345 16.59 -22.85 -16.11
C LEU A 345 15.51 -23.84 -16.54
N MET A 346 15.13 -23.80 -17.82
CA MET A 346 14.13 -24.70 -18.38
C MET A 346 14.81 -25.83 -19.16
N ARG A 347 14.09 -26.94 -19.33
CA ARG A 347 14.56 -28.06 -20.13
C ARG A 347 14.21 -27.86 -21.59
N GLU A 348 15.21 -27.70 -22.44
CA GLU A 348 15.02 -27.52 -23.88
C GLU A 348 16.08 -28.32 -24.65
N TRP A 349 15.63 -29.10 -25.64
CA TRP A 349 16.49 -30.01 -26.42
C TRP A 349 17.44 -30.90 -25.58
N GLY A 350 16.98 -31.33 -24.39
CA GLY A 350 17.78 -32.13 -23.44
C GLY A 350 18.76 -31.33 -22.57
N ASN A 351 18.85 -30.01 -22.73
CA ASN A 351 19.75 -29.13 -21.99
C ASN A 351 19.01 -28.34 -20.91
N SER A 352 19.75 -27.78 -19.96
CA SER A 352 19.25 -26.77 -19.03
C SER A 352 19.56 -25.39 -19.59
N VAL A 353 18.53 -24.64 -19.96
CA VAL A 353 18.64 -23.42 -20.77
C VAL A 353 18.08 -22.23 -20.01
N ALA A 354 18.85 -21.15 -19.95
CA ALA A 354 18.41 -19.86 -19.41
C ALA A 354 17.49 -19.14 -20.41
N GLY A 355 16.56 -18.32 -19.93
CA GLY A 355 15.64 -17.54 -20.76
C GLY A 355 16.29 -16.36 -21.50
N TYR A 356 17.54 -16.48 -21.95
CA TYR A 356 18.30 -15.42 -22.61
C TYR A 356 17.71 -15.01 -23.97
N HIS A 357 17.01 -15.93 -24.63
CA HIS A 357 16.38 -15.73 -25.93
C HIS A 357 15.15 -14.82 -25.85
N GLY A 358 14.54 -14.68 -24.67
CA GLY A 358 13.48 -13.73 -24.40
C GLY A 358 12.05 -14.22 -24.66
N TYR A 359 11.84 -15.43 -25.18
CA TYR A 359 10.51 -15.89 -25.62
C TYR A 359 9.63 -16.52 -24.51
N TRP A 360 10.07 -16.51 -23.24
CA TRP A 360 9.28 -17.00 -22.07
C TRP A 360 8.84 -15.83 -21.19
N PHE A 361 7.87 -15.04 -21.69
CA PHE A 361 7.44 -13.83 -21.02
C PHE A 361 6.84 -14.13 -19.65
N THR A 362 7.34 -13.47 -18.61
CA THR A 362 6.79 -13.58 -17.24
C THR A 362 5.98 -12.36 -16.83
N ASP A 363 6.21 -11.20 -17.46
CA ASP A 363 5.42 -9.99 -17.29
C ASP A 363 5.42 -9.15 -18.59
N HIS A 364 4.28 -9.05 -19.26
CA HIS A 364 4.12 -8.32 -20.52
C HIS A 364 4.33 -6.79 -20.42
N TYR A 365 4.36 -6.23 -19.21
CA TYR A 365 4.50 -4.78 -18.96
C TYR A 365 5.88 -4.39 -18.41
N GLN A 366 6.77 -5.37 -18.19
CA GLN A 366 8.13 -5.13 -17.74
C GLN A 366 9.12 -5.60 -18.79
N VAL A 367 10.07 -4.74 -19.11
CA VAL A 367 11.29 -5.11 -19.81
C VAL A 367 12.24 -5.77 -18.81
N ASP A 368 12.95 -6.81 -19.23
CA ASP A 368 13.85 -7.57 -18.37
C ASP A 368 14.90 -6.66 -17.73
N LYS A 369 15.01 -6.71 -16.41
CA LYS A 369 15.93 -5.85 -15.66
C LYS A 369 17.40 -6.15 -15.99
N ARG A 370 17.72 -7.37 -16.44
CA ARG A 370 19.07 -7.74 -16.91
C ARG A 370 19.47 -7.05 -18.20
N PHE A 371 18.54 -6.41 -18.92
CA PHE A 371 18.87 -5.56 -20.06
C PHE A 371 18.91 -4.08 -19.71
N GLY A 372 18.42 -3.67 -18.52
CA GLY A 372 18.27 -2.28 -18.11
C GLY A 372 16.81 -1.83 -17.85
N GLY A 373 15.84 -2.74 -17.96
CA GLY A 373 14.44 -2.48 -17.64
C GLY A 373 13.76 -1.44 -18.53
N ASN A 374 12.58 -0.97 -18.10
CA ASN A 374 11.74 -0.04 -18.88
C ASN A 374 12.47 1.28 -19.21
N ASP A 375 13.22 1.81 -18.24
CA ASP A 375 13.97 3.07 -18.42
C ASP A 375 15.15 2.89 -19.39
N GLY A 376 15.88 1.79 -19.28
CA GLY A 376 16.96 1.46 -20.22
C GLY A 376 16.44 1.30 -21.66
N TYR A 377 15.28 0.66 -21.84
CA TYR A 377 14.68 0.50 -23.16
C TYR A 377 14.23 1.84 -23.77
N LEU A 378 13.66 2.73 -22.95
CA LEU A 378 13.31 4.08 -23.38
C LEU A 378 14.57 4.91 -23.72
N ALA A 379 15.64 4.79 -22.92
CA ALA A 379 16.91 5.45 -23.18
C ALA A 379 17.52 5.00 -24.51
N LEU A 380 17.58 3.68 -24.76
CA LEU A 380 18.03 3.10 -26.02
C LEU A 380 17.17 3.60 -27.20
N SER A 381 15.84 3.62 -27.06
CA SER A 381 14.95 4.15 -28.10
C SER A 381 15.26 5.59 -28.44
N ASN A 382 15.47 6.44 -27.44
CA ASN A 382 15.82 7.84 -27.66
C ASN A 382 17.21 7.99 -28.31
N ALA A 383 18.20 7.19 -27.90
CA ALA A 383 19.54 7.21 -28.46
C ALA A 383 19.56 6.74 -29.93
N ALA A 384 18.85 5.65 -30.24
CA ALA A 384 18.70 5.12 -31.58
C ALA A 384 18.02 6.15 -32.50
N HIS A 385 16.90 6.75 -32.07
CA HIS A 385 16.20 7.75 -32.86
C HIS A 385 17.03 9.01 -33.13
N LYS A 386 17.89 9.45 -32.20
CA LYS A 386 18.83 10.56 -32.45
C LYS A 386 19.81 10.28 -33.59
N LYS A 387 20.08 9.01 -33.89
CA LYS A 387 20.92 8.57 -35.00
C LYS A 387 20.11 8.12 -36.22
N GLY A 388 18.79 8.37 -36.23
CA GLY A 388 17.91 7.97 -37.33
C GLY A 388 17.58 6.48 -37.35
N ILE A 389 17.88 5.74 -36.29
CA ILE A 389 17.66 4.29 -36.19
C ILE A 389 16.32 4.01 -35.51
N LYS A 390 15.46 3.24 -36.17
CA LYS A 390 14.18 2.75 -35.62
C LYS A 390 14.40 1.54 -34.72
N LEU A 391 13.51 1.33 -33.75
CA LEU A 391 13.47 0.09 -32.98
C LEU A 391 12.21 -0.72 -33.34
N VAL A 392 12.40 -1.98 -33.70
CA VAL A 392 11.35 -2.97 -33.92
C VAL A 392 11.27 -3.85 -32.69
N GLN A 393 10.10 -3.89 -32.05
CA GLN A 393 9.83 -4.75 -30.91
C GLN A 393 9.36 -6.12 -31.42
N ASP A 394 10.04 -7.16 -30.97
CA ASP A 394 9.58 -8.54 -31.12
C ASP A 394 8.53 -8.87 -30.05
N ALA A 395 7.37 -9.35 -30.46
CA ALA A 395 6.21 -9.54 -29.61
C ALA A 395 5.66 -10.97 -29.77
N VAL A 396 5.37 -11.60 -28.63
CA VAL A 396 4.80 -12.94 -28.52
C VAL A 396 3.39 -12.82 -27.93
N TYR A 397 2.41 -13.45 -28.59
CA TYR A 397 0.99 -13.38 -28.19
C TYR A 397 0.35 -14.76 -27.97
N ASN A 398 1.07 -15.84 -28.27
CA ASN A 398 0.55 -17.21 -28.31
C ASN A 398 0.92 -18.04 -27.10
#